data_AF-A0A2P5NWS8-F1
#
_entry.id   AF-A0A2P5NWS8-F1
#
_cell.length_a   1.000
_cell.length_b   1.000
_cell.length_c   1.000
_cell.angle_alpha   90.00
_cell.angle_beta   90.00
_cell.angle_gamma   90.00
#
_symmetry.space_group_name_H-M   'P 1'
#
loop_
_entity.id
_entity.type
_entity.pdbx_description
1 polymer ?
#
loop_
_entity_poly.entity_id
_entity_poly.type
_entity_poly.pdbx_seq_one_letter_code
_entity_poly.pdbx_strand_id
1 'polypeptide(L)'
;MVATVKSPSDYINNNGQITLSYSTNNNTDNSQLDFLAFDVNSSEATPKATVTPTPAVTQPPATATQGNHWQPVPGLAWQIQYTGSLDTSLKVDVFNLDLFDTPASTISKLRADGKHVICYFSAGSYENWRQDTGMFPEAVLGRNLDGWAGEKWLDVRQLDVLIPIMKARMQQAADKGCNGVDPDNVDGYSNNTGFTLSYDDQLAYNKALADEAHKLGLAISLKNDLDQIKDLVTYFDFAVNEECFEYSECDLLKPFVSAGKAVFGIEYNLSSASFCPKANASNFDFLKKNLSLDAARESCR
;
A
#
# COMPACT_ATOMS: atom_id res chain seq x y z
N MET A 1 16.84 24.79 21.55
CA MET A 1 16.82 24.94 23.02
C MET A 1 16.14 23.70 23.58
N VAL A 2 16.79 22.97 24.49
CA VAL A 2 16.15 21.84 25.18
C VAL A 2 15.61 22.36 26.52
N ALA A 3 14.30 22.32 26.70
CA ALA A 3 13.65 22.65 27.97
C ALA A 3 13.17 21.36 28.63
N THR A 4 13.67 21.07 29.84
CA THR A 4 13.23 19.91 30.62
C THR A 4 12.08 20.32 31.53
N VAL A 5 10.89 19.77 31.29
CA VAL A 5 9.70 19.98 32.12
C VAL A 5 9.81 19.11 33.37
N LYS A 6 9.90 19.75 34.55
CA LYS A 6 10.07 19.05 35.84
C LYS A 6 8.76 18.71 36.56
N SER A 7 7.66 19.34 36.15
CA SER A 7 6.32 19.16 36.74
C SER A 7 5.32 18.85 35.63
N PRO A 8 5.15 17.56 35.24
CA PRO A 8 4.29 17.17 34.13
C PRO A 8 2.81 17.57 34.33
N SER A 9 2.35 17.66 35.57
CA SER A 9 0.99 18.06 35.94
C SER A 9 0.61 19.49 35.51
N ASP A 10 1.59 20.34 35.26
CA ASP A 10 1.36 21.73 34.83
C ASP A 10 1.04 21.82 33.32
N TYR A 11 1.25 20.72 32.58
CA TYR A 11 1.15 20.67 31.12
C TYR A 11 0.28 19.50 30.61
N ILE A 12 -0.02 18.53 31.47
CA ILE A 12 -0.89 17.39 31.20
C ILE A 12 -2.22 17.63 31.92
N ASN A 13 -3.31 17.75 31.17
CA ASN A 13 -4.62 17.91 31.78
C ASN A 13 -5.10 16.61 32.46
N ASN A 14 -6.20 16.68 33.22
CA ASN A 14 -6.75 15.53 33.95
C ASN A 14 -7.20 14.35 33.06
N ASN A 15 -7.20 14.53 31.74
CA ASN A 15 -7.48 13.49 30.74
C ASN A 15 -6.20 12.94 30.09
N GLY A 16 -5.01 13.31 30.58
CA GLY A 16 -3.73 12.84 30.05
C GLY A 16 -3.27 13.56 28.77
N GLN A 17 -3.89 14.68 28.39
CA GLN A 17 -3.57 15.40 27.15
C GLN A 17 -2.54 16.51 27.39
N ILE A 18 -1.56 16.62 26.49
CA ILE A 18 -0.57 17.70 26.47
C ILE A 18 -0.95 18.71 25.38
N THR A 19 -1.03 19.99 25.75
CA THR A 19 -1.24 21.07 24.78
C THR A 19 0.00 21.94 24.69
N LEU A 20 0.49 22.17 23.47
CA LEU A 20 1.62 23.05 23.20
C LEU A 20 1.14 24.26 22.40
N SER A 21 1.54 25.45 22.83
CA SER A 21 1.30 26.68 22.09
C SER A 21 2.63 27.26 21.66
N TYR A 22 2.86 27.26 20.35
CA TYR A 22 3.98 27.96 19.73
C TYR A 22 3.51 29.36 19.33
N SER A 23 4.17 30.40 19.84
CA SER A 23 3.89 31.79 19.46
C SER A 23 5.17 32.46 19.00
N THR A 24 5.14 33.07 17.82
CA THR A 24 6.20 33.94 17.32
C THR A 24 5.78 35.40 17.49
N ASN A 25 6.76 36.28 17.78
CA ASN A 25 6.55 37.72 17.86
C ASN A 25 6.66 38.40 16.48
N ASN A 26 6.84 37.61 15.41
CA ASN A 26 6.98 38.09 14.04
C ASN A 26 5.84 37.54 13.17
N ASN A 27 5.19 38.42 12.43
CA ASN A 27 4.08 38.16 11.51
C ASN A 27 4.53 37.70 10.10
N THR A 28 5.84 37.57 9.89
CA THR A 28 6.42 36.83 8.77
C THR A 28 6.88 35.47 9.29
N ASP A 29 6.52 34.39 8.58
CA ASP A 29 6.86 33.01 8.96
C ASP A 29 8.36 32.74 8.75
N ASN A 30 9.18 33.35 9.60
CA ASN A 30 10.61 33.09 9.72
C ASN A 30 10.88 32.03 10.80
N SER A 31 9.85 31.28 11.23
CA SER A 31 10.01 30.35 12.34
C SER A 31 10.74 29.07 11.97
N GLN A 32 10.77 28.71 10.68
CA GLN A 32 11.41 27.49 10.13
C GLN A 32 11.29 26.30 11.08
N LEU A 33 10.10 26.12 11.67
CA LEU A 33 9.85 25.05 12.60
C LEU A 33 9.57 23.78 11.78
N ASP A 34 10.62 23.25 11.16
CA ASP A 34 10.54 22.16 10.18
C ASP A 34 10.13 20.83 10.83
N PHE A 35 10.37 20.68 12.14
CA PHE A 35 10.06 19.47 12.89
C PHE A 35 9.99 19.73 14.40
N LEU A 36 8.97 19.19 15.07
CA LEU A 36 8.85 19.15 16.53
C LEU A 36 8.43 17.74 16.95
N ALA A 37 9.28 17.05 17.73
CA ALA A 37 8.98 15.74 18.28
C ALA A 37 9.14 15.74 19.80
N PHE A 38 8.36 14.88 20.46
CA PHE A 38 8.48 14.60 21.88
C PHE A 38 8.75 13.12 22.08
N ASP A 39 9.69 12.84 22.98
CA ASP A 39 9.89 11.51 23.54
C ASP A 39 9.39 11.54 24.99
N VAL A 40 8.41 10.70 25.31
CA VAL A 40 7.77 10.64 26.63
C VAL A 40 8.22 9.35 27.31
N ASN A 41 9.21 9.48 28.19
CA ASN A 41 9.69 8.39 29.01
C ASN A 41 8.98 8.43 30.37
N SER A 42 8.04 7.51 30.61
CA SER A 42 7.42 7.32 31.93
C SER A 42 8.14 6.20 32.68
N SER A 43 8.56 6.48 33.92
CA SER A 43 9.03 5.44 34.85
C SER A 43 7.95 5.19 35.90
N GLU A 44 6.98 4.33 35.60
CA GLU A 44 6.13 3.75 36.64
C GLU A 44 6.57 2.32 36.94
N ALA A 45 6.89 2.08 38.21
CA ALA A 45 7.14 0.74 38.73
C ALA A 45 5.84 -0.08 38.62
N THR A 46 5.91 -1.20 37.93
CA THR A 46 4.79 -2.11 37.71
C THR A 46 4.33 -2.72 39.04
N PRO A 47 3.04 -2.70 39.40
CA PRO A 47 2.52 -3.53 40.47
C PRO A 47 2.47 -4.99 39.99
N LYS A 48 3.00 -5.90 40.81
CA LYS A 48 3.00 -7.36 40.57
C LYS A 48 1.56 -7.88 40.55
N ALA A 49 1.03 -8.20 39.37
CA ALA A 49 -0.30 -8.79 39.22
C ALA A 49 -0.27 -10.31 39.48
N THR A 50 -1.14 -10.74 40.39
CA THR A 50 -1.39 -12.15 40.74
C THR A 50 -2.14 -12.84 39.59
N VAL A 51 -1.58 -13.95 39.10
CA VAL A 51 -2.12 -14.74 37.98
C VAL A 51 -3.36 -15.52 38.43
N THR A 52 -4.49 -15.31 37.77
CA THR A 52 -5.64 -16.24 37.76
C THR A 52 -5.85 -16.68 36.32
N PRO A 53 -6.04 -17.98 36.01
CA PRO A 53 -6.09 -18.45 34.63
C PRO A 53 -7.47 -18.17 34.01
N THR A 54 -7.49 -17.40 32.93
CA THR A 54 -8.66 -17.19 32.05
C THR A 54 -8.59 -18.18 30.87
N PRO A 55 -9.72 -18.70 30.36
CA PRO A 55 -9.72 -19.76 29.34
C PRO A 55 -9.21 -19.26 28.00
N ALA A 56 -8.54 -20.15 27.26
CA ALA A 56 -7.96 -19.90 25.95
C ALA A 56 -8.99 -19.35 24.94
N VAL A 57 -8.70 -18.16 24.41
CA VAL A 57 -9.31 -17.67 23.18
C VAL A 57 -8.61 -18.37 22.02
N THR A 58 -9.38 -19.12 21.24
CA THR A 58 -8.93 -19.81 20.03
C THR A 58 -8.43 -18.77 19.03
N GLN A 59 -7.12 -18.81 18.70
CA GLN A 59 -6.55 -18.05 17.60
C GLN A 59 -7.24 -18.43 16.27
N PRO A 60 -7.48 -17.46 15.36
CA PRO A 60 -7.76 -17.75 13.96
C PRO A 60 -6.61 -18.55 13.32
N PRO A 61 -6.88 -19.35 12.28
CA PRO A 61 -5.89 -20.27 11.73
C PRO A 61 -4.67 -19.52 11.21
N ALA A 62 -3.49 -19.95 11.65
CA ALA A 62 -2.21 -19.42 11.24
C ALA A 62 -1.99 -19.62 9.72
N THR A 63 -1.98 -18.53 8.97
CA THR A 63 -1.34 -18.51 7.65
C THR A 63 0.17 -18.69 7.86
N ALA A 64 0.76 -19.66 7.18
CA ALA A 64 2.16 -20.02 7.30
C ALA A 64 3.07 -18.85 6.89
N THR A 65 3.79 -18.27 7.84
CA THR A 65 4.87 -17.32 7.59
C THR A 65 6.13 -18.07 7.12
N GLN A 66 6.19 -18.38 5.82
CA GLN A 66 7.47 -18.66 5.15
C GLN A 66 8.06 -17.30 4.72
N GLY A 67 8.85 -16.68 5.59
CA GLY A 67 9.42 -15.34 5.38
C GLY A 67 9.06 -14.34 6.48
N ASN A 68 9.73 -13.18 6.47
CA ASN A 68 9.55 -12.10 7.45
C ASN A 68 8.36 -11.18 7.12
N HIS A 69 7.62 -11.46 6.05
CA HIS A 69 6.52 -10.63 5.53
C HIS A 69 5.25 -11.46 5.27
N TRP A 70 4.14 -10.75 5.06
CA TRP A 70 2.83 -11.36 4.83
C TRP A 70 2.77 -12.08 3.46
N GLN A 71 2.13 -13.25 3.43
CA GLN A 71 1.94 -14.06 2.22
C GLN A 71 0.43 -14.24 1.97
N PRO A 72 -0.20 -13.39 1.14
CA PRO A 72 -1.64 -13.47 0.88
C PRO A 72 -1.99 -14.73 0.10
N VAL A 73 -2.96 -15.50 0.59
CA VAL A 73 -3.47 -16.70 -0.08
C VAL A 73 -4.82 -16.42 -0.75
N PRO A 74 -5.21 -17.18 -1.78
CA PRO A 74 -6.52 -17.04 -2.38
C PRO A 74 -7.68 -17.20 -1.38
N GLY A 75 -8.77 -16.47 -1.62
CA GLY A 75 -10.02 -16.54 -0.84
C GLY A 75 -10.17 -15.44 0.20
N LEU A 76 -9.29 -14.44 0.21
CA LEU A 76 -9.37 -13.30 1.12
C LEU A 76 -10.42 -12.30 0.62
N ALA A 77 -11.41 -12.00 1.46
CA ALA A 77 -12.33 -10.93 1.18
C ALA A 77 -11.57 -9.60 1.25
N TRP A 78 -11.70 -8.74 0.24
CA TRP A 78 -10.88 -7.53 0.17
C TRP A 78 -11.68 -6.35 -0.36
N GLN A 79 -11.20 -5.14 -0.08
CA GLN A 79 -11.69 -3.87 -0.62
C GLN A 79 -10.51 -3.05 -1.13
N ILE A 80 -10.65 -2.49 -2.34
CA ILE A 80 -9.80 -1.41 -2.85
C ILE A 80 -10.61 -0.11 -2.86
N GLN A 81 -10.03 0.95 -2.31
CA GLN A 81 -10.68 2.26 -2.29
C GLN A 81 -9.64 3.39 -2.13
N TYR A 82 -9.55 4.26 -3.14
CA TYR A 82 -8.62 5.41 -3.14
C TYR A 82 -9.34 6.75 -3.01
N THR A 83 -10.66 6.78 -3.22
CA THR A 83 -11.44 8.02 -3.15
C THR A 83 -12.66 7.91 -2.25
N GLY A 84 -13.20 9.07 -1.86
CA GLY A 84 -14.37 9.18 -1.00
C GLY A 84 -14.11 8.76 0.46
N SER A 85 -15.19 8.67 1.23
CA SER A 85 -15.11 8.25 2.64
C SER A 85 -14.91 6.75 2.75
N LEU A 86 -13.84 6.31 3.42
CA LEU A 86 -13.56 4.89 3.64
C LEU A 86 -14.62 4.23 4.53
N ASP A 87 -15.29 3.20 4.01
CA ASP A 87 -16.21 2.37 4.79
C ASP A 87 -15.46 1.26 5.55
N THR A 88 -15.13 1.55 6.81
CA THR A 88 -14.44 0.60 7.70
C THR A 88 -15.38 -0.44 8.32
N SER A 89 -16.68 -0.38 8.07
CA SER A 89 -17.66 -1.36 8.60
C SER A 89 -17.69 -2.67 7.79
N LEU A 90 -17.03 -2.68 6.63
CA LEU A 90 -16.96 -3.84 5.75
C LEU A 90 -16.31 -5.06 6.44
N LYS A 91 -16.97 -6.21 6.30
CA LYS A 91 -16.46 -7.52 6.75
C LYS A 91 -15.51 -8.11 5.71
N VAL A 92 -14.39 -7.42 5.49
CA VAL A 92 -13.30 -7.88 4.61
C VAL A 92 -12.06 -8.20 5.44
N ASP A 93 -11.14 -8.98 4.89
CA ASP A 93 -9.86 -9.33 5.48
C ASP A 93 -8.77 -8.31 5.11
N VAL A 94 -8.86 -7.73 3.91
CA VAL A 94 -7.84 -6.87 3.32
C VAL A 94 -8.42 -5.54 2.85
N PHE A 95 -7.71 -4.44 3.11
CA PHE A 95 -7.96 -3.14 2.49
C PHE A 95 -6.75 -2.72 1.65
N ASN A 96 -6.95 -2.36 0.38
CA ASN A 96 -5.97 -1.69 -0.47
C ASN A 96 -6.32 -0.20 -0.56
N LEU A 97 -5.45 0.65 -0.03
CA LEU A 97 -5.70 2.08 0.22
C LEU A 97 -4.54 2.92 -0.28
N ASP A 98 -4.81 4.16 -0.69
CA ASP A 98 -3.78 5.09 -1.13
C ASP A 98 -2.77 5.38 0.01
N LEU A 99 -1.49 5.21 -0.27
CA LEU A 99 -0.41 5.41 0.69
C LEU A 99 -0.38 6.82 1.24
N PHE A 100 -0.57 7.85 0.41
CA PHE A 100 -0.38 9.24 0.82
C PHE A 100 -1.63 9.77 1.51
N ASP A 101 -2.80 9.48 0.95
CA ASP A 101 -4.07 10.08 1.37
C ASP A 101 -4.68 9.38 2.59
N THR A 102 -4.24 8.14 2.89
CA THR A 102 -4.68 7.41 4.08
C THR A 102 -3.83 7.78 5.31
N PRO A 103 -4.44 8.32 6.39
CA PRO A 103 -3.71 8.60 7.62
C PRO A 103 -3.22 7.33 8.33
N ALA A 104 -2.06 7.42 8.99
CA ALA A 104 -1.50 6.32 9.79
C ALA A 104 -2.46 5.83 10.89
N SER A 105 -3.28 6.72 11.44
CA SER A 105 -4.30 6.39 12.46
C SER A 105 -5.41 5.49 11.88
N THR A 106 -5.82 5.71 10.64
CA THR A 106 -6.79 4.84 9.94
C THR A 106 -6.20 3.45 9.74
N ILE A 107 -4.96 3.37 9.25
CA ILE A 107 -4.25 2.09 9.04
C ILE A 107 -4.09 1.36 10.38
N SER A 108 -3.63 2.05 11.41
CA SER A 108 -3.48 1.49 12.77
C SER A 108 -4.80 0.92 13.32
N LYS A 109 -5.92 1.61 13.10
CA LYS A 109 -7.24 1.14 13.51
C LYS A 109 -7.63 -0.13 12.77
N LEU A 110 -7.50 -0.16 11.44
CA LEU A 110 -7.77 -1.35 10.64
C LEU A 110 -6.92 -2.54 11.08
N ARG A 111 -5.63 -2.31 11.33
CA ARG A 111 -4.70 -3.33 11.85
C ARG A 111 -5.12 -3.87 13.22
N ALA A 112 -5.55 -2.98 14.13
CA ALA A 112 -6.07 -3.37 15.45
C ALA A 112 -7.37 -4.19 15.36
N ASP A 113 -8.19 -3.92 14.34
CA ASP A 113 -9.40 -4.69 14.00
C ASP A 113 -9.10 -6.00 13.24
N GLY A 114 -7.82 -6.40 13.18
CA GLY A 114 -7.37 -7.66 12.58
C GLY A 114 -7.31 -7.66 11.05
N LYS A 115 -7.38 -6.49 10.42
CA LYS A 115 -7.31 -6.35 8.95
C LYS A 115 -5.87 -6.33 8.46
N HIS A 116 -5.67 -6.83 7.25
CA HIS A 116 -4.46 -6.57 6.47
C HIS A 116 -4.64 -5.29 5.66
N VAL A 117 -3.60 -4.47 5.58
CA VAL A 117 -3.62 -3.23 4.80
C VAL A 117 -2.53 -3.27 3.74
N ILE A 118 -2.92 -3.09 2.49
CA ILE A 118 -2.06 -2.86 1.34
C ILE A 118 -2.04 -1.36 1.06
N CYS A 119 -0.86 -0.80 0.87
CA CYS A 119 -0.69 0.63 0.59
C CYS A 119 -0.27 0.85 -0.86
N TYR A 120 -1.18 1.43 -1.63
CA TYR A 120 -1.01 1.78 -3.03
C TYR A 120 -0.12 3.00 -3.22
N PHE A 121 0.73 2.95 -4.24
CA PHE A 121 1.37 4.13 -4.82
C PHE A 121 1.74 3.83 -6.26
N SER A 122 1.83 4.84 -7.13
CA SER A 122 2.39 4.58 -8.46
C SER A 122 3.91 4.45 -8.40
N ALA A 123 4.46 3.38 -8.96
CA ALA A 123 5.91 3.15 -9.04
C ALA A 123 6.47 3.39 -10.45
N GLY A 124 5.66 3.22 -11.50
CA GLY A 124 6.08 3.49 -12.88
C GLY A 124 5.60 4.83 -13.43
N SER A 125 4.90 5.64 -12.64
CA SER A 125 4.52 6.99 -13.02
C SER A 125 4.82 8.03 -11.94
N TYR A 126 5.04 9.26 -12.40
CA TYR A 126 5.09 10.49 -11.63
C TYR A 126 3.70 11.09 -11.54
N GLU A 127 3.28 11.52 -10.35
CA GLU A 127 1.99 12.13 -10.06
C GLU A 127 2.21 13.54 -9.50
N ASN A 128 1.83 14.60 -10.24
CA ASN A 128 2.21 15.98 -9.88
C ASN A 128 1.59 16.54 -8.59
N TRP A 129 0.65 15.81 -7.99
CA TRP A 129 -0.03 16.15 -6.75
C TRP A 129 0.64 15.52 -5.51
N ARG A 130 1.65 14.65 -5.68
CA ARG A 130 2.37 14.04 -4.56
C ARG A 130 3.39 15.01 -3.96
N GLN A 131 3.63 14.87 -2.66
CA GLN A 131 4.52 15.76 -1.91
C GLN A 131 6.01 15.54 -2.25
N ASP A 132 6.36 14.36 -2.77
CA ASP A 132 7.72 13.96 -3.13
C ASP A 132 8.09 14.24 -4.60
N THR A 133 7.25 14.98 -5.33
CA THR A 133 7.47 15.32 -6.74
C THR A 133 8.82 15.98 -7.01
N GLY A 134 9.34 16.77 -6.06
CA GLY A 134 10.67 17.39 -6.16
C GLY A 134 11.85 16.41 -6.15
N MET A 135 11.63 15.14 -5.85
CA MET A 135 12.66 14.10 -5.90
C MET A 135 12.89 13.54 -7.31
N PHE A 136 11.98 13.79 -8.26
CA PHE A 136 12.05 13.26 -9.63
C PHE A 136 12.75 14.25 -10.56
N PRO A 137 13.95 13.95 -11.09
CA PRO A 137 14.59 14.79 -12.10
C PRO A 137 13.77 14.81 -13.39
N GLU A 138 13.77 15.93 -14.12
CA GLU A 138 13.06 16.03 -15.42
C GLU A 138 13.48 14.93 -16.40
N ALA A 139 14.74 14.48 -16.35
CA ALA A 139 15.28 13.43 -17.20
C ALA A 139 14.61 12.06 -17.05
N VAL A 140 13.92 11.79 -15.92
CA VAL A 140 13.19 10.52 -15.74
C VAL A 140 11.72 10.63 -16.15
N LEU A 141 11.24 11.82 -16.52
CA LEU A 141 9.83 12.07 -16.84
C LEU A 141 9.55 11.88 -18.34
N GLY A 142 8.63 10.98 -18.65
CA GLY A 142 8.21 10.63 -19.99
C GLY A 142 6.97 11.36 -20.47
N ARG A 143 6.23 10.68 -21.34
CA ARG A 143 4.92 11.11 -21.84
C ARG A 143 3.90 11.13 -20.71
N ASN A 144 2.86 11.94 -20.91
CA ASN A 144 1.71 11.91 -20.02
C ASN A 144 1.06 10.53 -20.08
N LEU A 145 0.53 10.07 -18.95
CA LEU A 145 -0.23 8.84 -18.87
C LEU A 145 -1.66 9.12 -19.35
N ASP A 146 -2.16 8.31 -20.29
CA ASP A 146 -3.44 8.59 -20.96
C ASP A 146 -4.61 8.44 -19.98
N GLY A 147 -5.48 9.45 -19.92
CA GLY A 147 -6.63 9.47 -19.01
C GLY A 147 -6.36 10.06 -17.63
N TRP A 148 -5.10 10.31 -17.26
CA TRP A 148 -4.71 10.76 -15.91
C TRP A 148 -3.93 12.07 -15.96
N ALA A 149 -4.64 13.18 -15.76
CA ALA A 149 -4.08 14.52 -15.91
C ALA A 149 -3.05 14.83 -14.81
N GLY A 150 -1.84 15.23 -15.22
CA GLY A 150 -0.74 15.50 -14.28
C GLY A 150 0.13 14.28 -13.98
N GLU A 151 -0.20 13.13 -14.57
CA GLU A 151 0.55 11.89 -14.44
C GLU A 151 1.46 11.67 -15.66
N LYS A 152 2.68 11.17 -15.43
CA LYS A 152 3.68 10.93 -16.48
C LYS A 152 4.39 9.61 -16.26
N TRP A 153 4.65 8.86 -17.33
CA TRP A 153 5.48 7.66 -17.26
C TRP A 153 6.91 7.97 -16.79
N LEU A 154 7.52 7.01 -16.10
CA LEU A 154 8.92 7.09 -15.63
C LEU A 154 9.87 6.27 -16.54
N ASP A 155 11.11 6.74 -16.68
CA ASP A 155 12.19 5.94 -17.29
C ASP A 155 12.70 4.89 -16.30
N VAL A 156 12.07 3.71 -16.27
CA VAL A 156 12.38 2.63 -15.31
C VAL A 156 13.80 2.06 -15.43
N ARG A 157 14.58 2.44 -16.47
CA ARG A 157 16.01 2.11 -16.59
C ARG A 157 16.86 2.85 -15.56
N GLN A 158 16.38 3.97 -15.04
CA GLN A 158 17.10 4.85 -14.11
C GLN A 158 16.99 4.33 -12.67
N LEU A 159 17.40 3.09 -12.42
CA LEU A 159 17.25 2.41 -11.13
C LEU A 159 17.88 3.19 -9.98
N ASP A 160 19.07 3.75 -10.18
CA ASP A 160 19.81 4.52 -9.16
C ASP A 160 19.07 5.80 -8.73
N VAL A 161 18.14 6.29 -9.55
CA VAL A 161 17.29 7.45 -9.25
C VAL A 161 15.96 6.99 -8.65
N LEU A 162 15.29 6.03 -9.29
CA LEU A 162 13.92 5.67 -8.97
C LEU A 162 13.81 4.77 -7.73
N ILE A 163 14.72 3.80 -7.56
CA ILE A 163 14.64 2.85 -6.44
C ILE A 163 14.75 3.55 -5.07
N PRO A 164 15.64 4.54 -4.85
CA PRO A 164 15.64 5.32 -3.61
C PRO A 164 14.32 6.04 -3.33
N ILE A 165 13.63 6.56 -4.36
CA ILE A 165 12.34 7.23 -4.22
C ILE A 165 11.26 6.21 -3.84
N MET A 166 11.17 5.09 -4.56
CA MET A 166 10.18 4.05 -4.28
C MET A 166 10.42 3.39 -2.93
N LYS A 167 11.68 3.19 -2.54
CA LYS A 167 12.04 2.74 -1.20
C LYS A 167 11.56 3.71 -0.13
N ALA A 168 11.66 5.03 -0.34
CA ALA A 168 11.14 6.01 0.62
C ALA A 168 9.61 5.90 0.77
N ARG A 169 8.88 5.69 -0.33
CA ARG A 169 7.43 5.40 -0.31
C ARG A 169 7.13 4.10 0.44
N MET A 170 7.87 3.03 0.18
CA MET A 170 7.71 1.76 0.90
C MET A 170 8.07 1.89 2.39
N GLN A 171 9.09 2.68 2.74
CA GLN A 171 9.42 2.96 4.15
C GLN A 171 8.25 3.68 4.83
N GLN A 172 7.65 4.66 4.18
CA GLN A 172 6.45 5.33 4.68
C GLN A 172 5.29 4.33 4.87
N ALA A 173 5.12 3.35 3.96
CA ALA A 173 4.13 2.29 4.11
C ALA A 173 4.41 1.42 5.35
N ALA A 174 5.67 0.99 5.53
CA ALA A 174 6.08 0.22 6.70
C ALA A 174 5.86 1.01 8.01
N ASP A 175 6.25 2.28 8.04
CA ASP A 175 6.09 3.17 9.21
C ASP A 175 4.61 3.41 9.56
N LYS A 176 3.74 3.46 8.55
CA LYS A 176 2.28 3.54 8.73
C LYS A 176 1.66 2.21 9.19
N GLY A 177 2.40 1.10 9.13
CA GLY A 177 1.96 -0.23 9.55
C GLY A 177 1.25 -1.05 8.48
N CYS A 178 1.45 -0.72 7.19
CA CYS A 178 0.95 -1.52 6.08
C CYS A 178 1.54 -2.94 6.11
N ASN A 179 0.78 -3.94 5.70
CA ASN A 179 1.23 -5.33 5.54
C ASN A 179 1.92 -5.57 4.20
N GLY A 180 1.56 -4.77 3.20
CA GLY A 180 2.14 -4.83 1.88
C GLY A 180 1.90 -3.55 1.09
N VAL A 181 2.41 -3.53 -0.12
CA VAL A 181 2.32 -2.41 -1.06
C VAL A 181 1.78 -2.87 -2.40
N ASP A 182 1.12 -1.94 -3.09
CA ASP A 182 0.58 -2.11 -4.45
C ASP A 182 1.20 -1.05 -5.38
N PRO A 183 2.41 -1.32 -5.93
CA PRO A 183 3.09 -0.39 -6.82
C PRO A 183 2.46 -0.44 -8.22
N ASP A 184 1.84 0.66 -8.65
CA ASP A 184 1.13 0.73 -9.94
C ASP A 184 2.05 1.15 -11.11
N ASN A 185 1.53 1.00 -12.33
CA ASN A 185 2.16 1.39 -13.58
C ASN A 185 3.49 0.66 -13.86
N VAL A 186 3.63 -0.57 -13.35
CA VAL A 186 4.85 -1.39 -13.45
C VAL A 186 4.92 -2.23 -14.73
N ASP A 187 4.25 -1.77 -15.78
CA ASP A 187 4.10 -2.36 -17.12
C ASP A 187 4.48 -1.33 -18.22
N GLY A 188 5.37 -0.40 -17.91
CA GLY A 188 5.74 0.70 -18.82
C GLY A 188 6.29 0.24 -20.18
N TYR A 189 6.96 -0.92 -20.27
CA TYR A 189 7.51 -1.43 -21.53
C TYR A 189 6.46 -1.83 -22.58
N SER A 190 5.24 -2.18 -22.15
CA SER A 190 4.12 -2.43 -23.06
C SER A 190 3.32 -1.16 -23.38
N ASN A 191 3.74 -0.01 -22.84
CA ASN A 191 3.05 1.26 -22.93
C ASN A 191 3.85 2.33 -23.69
N ASN A 192 3.15 3.37 -24.14
CA ASN A 192 3.76 4.48 -24.86
C ASN A 192 4.37 5.54 -23.93
N THR A 193 5.42 5.15 -23.21
CA THR A 193 6.05 5.98 -22.16
C THR A 193 6.82 7.19 -22.68
N GLY A 194 7.14 7.21 -23.98
CA GLY A 194 8.10 8.17 -24.56
C GLY A 194 9.56 7.73 -24.42
N PHE A 195 9.81 6.63 -23.71
CA PHE A 195 11.09 5.94 -23.67
C PHE A 195 10.99 4.63 -24.45
N THR A 196 12.12 4.15 -24.97
CA THR A 196 12.22 2.80 -25.54
C THR A 196 12.62 1.86 -24.42
N LEU A 197 11.62 1.43 -23.64
CA LEU A 197 11.80 0.45 -22.57
C LEU A 197 11.69 -0.96 -23.15
N SER A 198 12.63 -1.83 -22.78
CA SER A 198 12.58 -3.24 -23.13
C SER A 198 11.91 -4.06 -22.04
N TYR A 199 11.57 -5.31 -22.38
CA TYR A 199 11.14 -6.32 -21.41
C TYR A 199 12.13 -6.43 -20.23
N ASP A 200 13.43 -6.53 -20.52
CA ASP A 200 14.46 -6.69 -19.50
C ASP A 200 14.61 -5.46 -18.60
N ASP A 201 14.37 -4.25 -19.13
CA ASP A 201 14.38 -3.02 -18.35
C ASP A 201 13.26 -3.02 -17.29
N GLN A 202 12.03 -3.36 -17.70
CA GLN A 202 10.90 -3.47 -16.78
C GLN A 202 11.14 -4.59 -15.77
N LEU A 203 11.62 -5.74 -16.24
CA LEU A 203 11.87 -6.90 -15.40
C LEU A 203 12.89 -6.59 -14.30
N ALA A 204 13.95 -5.86 -14.63
CA ALA A 204 14.96 -5.42 -13.67
C ALA A 204 14.37 -4.45 -12.64
N TYR A 205 13.55 -3.48 -13.07
CA TYR A 205 12.87 -2.55 -12.16
C TYR A 205 11.91 -3.27 -11.20
N ASN A 206 11.06 -4.14 -11.72
CA ASN A 206 10.06 -4.87 -10.94
C ASN A 206 10.71 -5.79 -9.89
N LYS A 207 11.82 -6.46 -10.24
CA LYS A 207 12.62 -7.22 -9.27
C LYS A 207 13.23 -6.35 -8.17
N ALA A 208 13.77 -5.18 -8.55
CA ALA A 208 14.35 -4.26 -7.57
C ALA A 208 13.29 -3.68 -6.61
N LEU A 209 12.06 -3.42 -7.08
CA LEU A 209 10.94 -3.04 -6.22
C LEU A 209 10.60 -4.13 -5.21
N ALA A 210 10.50 -5.39 -5.66
CA ALA A 210 10.20 -6.52 -4.79
C ALA A 210 11.29 -6.72 -3.71
N ASP A 211 12.56 -6.64 -4.11
CA ASP A 211 13.68 -6.74 -3.18
C ASP A 211 13.64 -5.65 -2.08
N GLU A 212 13.33 -4.40 -2.43
CA GLU A 212 13.21 -3.32 -1.43
C GLU A 212 12.00 -3.49 -0.52
N ALA A 213 10.85 -3.91 -1.04
CA ALA A 213 9.67 -4.19 -0.23
C ALA A 213 9.95 -5.30 0.80
N HIS A 214 10.58 -6.40 0.37
CA HIS A 214 10.92 -7.53 1.24
C HIS A 214 11.95 -7.16 2.31
N LYS A 215 12.95 -6.31 1.99
CA LYS A 215 13.89 -5.78 2.98
C LYS A 215 13.19 -4.97 4.09
N LEU A 216 12.04 -4.38 3.78
CA LEU A 216 11.20 -3.64 4.71
C LEU A 216 10.12 -4.50 5.39
N GLY A 217 10.09 -5.81 5.12
CA GLY A 217 9.09 -6.72 5.68
C GLY A 217 7.68 -6.56 5.09
N LEU A 218 7.57 -5.91 3.93
CA LEU A 218 6.31 -5.68 3.23
C LEU A 218 6.07 -6.76 2.18
N ALA A 219 4.85 -7.26 2.09
CA ALA A 219 4.40 -7.98 0.90
C ALA A 219 4.31 -7.02 -0.30
N ILE A 220 4.43 -7.53 -1.53
CA ILE A 220 4.33 -6.70 -2.74
C ILE A 220 3.44 -7.34 -3.81
N SER A 221 2.60 -6.53 -4.44
CA SER A 221 1.78 -6.92 -5.60
C SER A 221 2.54 -6.78 -6.92
N LEU A 222 2.26 -7.65 -7.88
CA LEU A 222 2.48 -7.32 -9.29
C LEU A 222 1.16 -6.78 -9.86
N LYS A 223 1.17 -5.51 -10.28
CA LYS A 223 0.01 -4.83 -10.83
C LYS A 223 0.02 -4.87 -12.36
N ASN A 224 -0.98 -5.50 -12.97
CA ASN A 224 -1.26 -5.59 -14.41
C ASN A 224 -0.17 -6.15 -15.35
N ASP A 225 1.11 -6.18 -15.00
CA ASP A 225 2.21 -6.64 -15.88
C ASP A 225 2.16 -8.16 -16.19
N LEU A 226 1.16 -8.57 -16.97
CA LEU A 226 0.76 -9.98 -17.16
C LEU A 226 1.81 -10.77 -17.95
N ASP A 227 2.42 -10.12 -18.93
CA ASP A 227 3.37 -10.75 -19.85
C ASP A 227 4.68 -11.14 -19.15
N GLN A 228 5.04 -10.48 -18.04
CA GLN A 228 6.23 -10.82 -17.24
C GLN A 228 5.98 -11.81 -16.09
N ILE A 229 4.74 -12.24 -15.86
CA ILE A 229 4.37 -13.06 -14.69
C ILE A 229 5.25 -14.31 -14.56
N LYS A 230 5.59 -14.99 -15.65
CA LYS A 230 6.39 -16.23 -15.59
C LYS A 230 7.78 -15.99 -14.98
N ASP A 231 8.35 -14.81 -15.18
CA ASP A 231 9.67 -14.43 -14.67
C ASP A 231 9.60 -13.70 -13.32
N LEU A 232 8.42 -13.18 -12.95
CA LEU A 232 8.19 -12.37 -11.76
C LEU A 232 7.44 -13.08 -10.63
N VAL A 233 6.71 -14.17 -10.91
CA VAL A 233 5.85 -14.84 -9.91
C VAL A 233 6.61 -15.31 -8.67
N THR A 234 7.91 -15.58 -8.76
CA THR A 234 8.73 -15.96 -7.59
C THR A 234 9.14 -14.77 -6.72
N TYR A 235 9.09 -13.55 -7.24
CA TYR A 235 9.50 -12.31 -6.56
C TYR A 235 8.33 -11.59 -5.88
N PHE A 236 7.12 -11.70 -6.42
CA PHE A 236 5.93 -11.01 -5.89
C PHE A 236 5.07 -11.92 -5.00
N ASP A 237 4.39 -11.37 -4.00
CA ASP A 237 3.65 -12.17 -3.01
C ASP A 237 2.18 -12.37 -3.40
N PHE A 238 1.64 -11.50 -4.25
CA PHE A 238 0.29 -11.56 -4.80
C PHE A 238 0.20 -10.75 -6.11
N ALA A 239 -0.93 -10.83 -6.79
CA ALA A 239 -1.22 -10.00 -7.96
C ALA A 239 -2.39 -9.06 -7.68
N VAL A 240 -2.33 -7.86 -8.26
CA VAL A 240 -3.49 -7.00 -8.46
C VAL A 240 -3.70 -6.86 -9.96
N ASN A 241 -4.91 -7.08 -10.46
CA ASN A 241 -5.20 -6.95 -11.88
C ASN A 241 -6.51 -6.20 -12.13
N GLU A 242 -6.52 -5.44 -13.21
CA GLU A 242 -7.68 -4.75 -13.73
C GLU A 242 -8.10 -5.41 -15.04
N GLU A 243 -9.38 -5.71 -15.16
CA GLU A 243 -10.07 -5.99 -16.41
C GLU A 243 -9.59 -7.22 -17.21
N CYS A 244 -8.94 -8.21 -16.58
CA CYS A 244 -8.52 -9.39 -17.35
C CYS A 244 -9.68 -10.16 -18.00
N PHE A 245 -10.91 -10.07 -17.49
CA PHE A 245 -12.07 -10.71 -18.13
C PHE A 245 -12.57 -9.89 -19.32
N GLU A 246 -12.53 -8.56 -19.24
CA GLU A 246 -12.81 -7.67 -20.37
C GLU A 246 -11.83 -7.94 -21.51
N TYR A 247 -10.54 -8.06 -21.20
CA TYR A 247 -9.47 -8.25 -22.18
C TYR A 247 -9.16 -9.73 -22.49
N SER A 248 -9.86 -10.67 -21.87
CA SER A 248 -9.68 -12.12 -22.10
C SER A 248 -8.26 -12.63 -21.84
N GLU A 249 -7.62 -12.13 -20.79
CA GLU A 249 -6.20 -12.35 -20.45
C GLU A 249 -5.99 -12.99 -19.07
N CYS A 250 -7.07 -13.34 -18.36
CA CYS A 250 -7.02 -13.90 -16.99
C CYS A 250 -6.19 -15.19 -16.86
N ASP A 251 -5.98 -15.93 -17.94
CA ASP A 251 -5.16 -17.15 -17.92
C ASP A 251 -3.70 -16.86 -17.56
N LEU A 252 -3.21 -15.64 -17.83
CA LEU A 252 -1.85 -15.22 -17.49
C LEU A 252 -1.63 -15.09 -15.98
N LEU A 253 -2.70 -14.91 -15.19
CA LEU A 253 -2.64 -14.78 -13.71
C LEU A 253 -2.60 -16.13 -12.98
N LYS A 254 -2.95 -17.23 -13.64
CA LYS A 254 -2.96 -18.59 -13.04
C LYS A 254 -1.66 -19.02 -12.35
N PRO A 255 -0.45 -18.59 -12.77
CA PRO A 255 0.78 -18.89 -12.05
C PRO A 255 0.77 -18.43 -10.59
N PHE A 256 0.14 -17.29 -10.25
CA PHE A 256 0.05 -16.82 -8.86
C PHE A 256 -0.75 -17.80 -8.00
N VAL A 257 -1.97 -18.15 -8.41
CA VAL A 257 -2.80 -19.12 -7.66
C VAL A 257 -2.16 -20.51 -7.63
N SER A 258 -1.49 -20.93 -8.71
CA SER A 258 -0.76 -22.20 -8.75
C SER A 258 0.41 -22.22 -7.74
N ALA A 259 1.00 -21.06 -7.46
CA ALA A 259 2.01 -20.87 -6.41
C ALA A 259 1.40 -20.61 -5.01
N GLY A 260 0.06 -20.69 -4.86
CA GLY A 260 -0.63 -20.44 -3.60
C GLY A 260 -0.79 -18.96 -3.22
N LYS A 261 -0.60 -18.05 -4.18
CA LYS A 261 -0.63 -16.60 -3.99
C LYS A 261 -1.97 -16.01 -4.41
N ALA A 262 -2.45 -15.02 -3.67
CA ALA A 262 -3.70 -14.34 -3.98
C ALA A 262 -3.65 -13.60 -5.32
N VAL A 263 -4.80 -13.51 -5.98
CA VAL A 263 -5.04 -12.63 -7.13
C VAL A 263 -6.24 -11.78 -6.78
N PHE A 264 -5.99 -10.51 -6.52
CA PHE A 264 -7.01 -9.49 -6.28
C PHE A 264 -7.35 -8.82 -7.60
N GLY A 265 -8.58 -8.98 -8.10
CA GLY A 265 -8.95 -8.47 -9.42
C GLY A 265 -10.12 -7.51 -9.42
N ILE A 266 -10.14 -6.55 -10.34
CA ILE A 266 -11.28 -5.64 -10.49
C ILE A 266 -11.77 -5.55 -11.91
N GLU A 267 -13.09 -5.47 -12.06
CA GLU A 267 -13.77 -5.22 -13.33
C GLU A 267 -14.61 -3.96 -13.20
N TYR A 268 -14.52 -3.08 -14.19
CA TYR A 268 -15.26 -1.82 -14.19
C TYR A 268 -16.54 -1.91 -15.01
N ASN A 269 -16.42 -2.47 -16.22
CA ASN A 269 -17.46 -2.39 -17.23
C ASN A 269 -18.38 -3.62 -17.21
N LEU A 270 -17.83 -4.80 -17.00
CA LEU A 270 -18.58 -6.07 -17.03
C LEU A 270 -19.58 -6.20 -15.88
N SER A 271 -20.69 -6.91 -16.13
CA SER A 271 -21.63 -7.30 -15.07
C SER A 271 -20.98 -8.35 -14.16
N SER A 272 -21.14 -8.23 -12.84
CA SER A 272 -20.68 -9.26 -11.88
C SER A 272 -21.18 -10.66 -12.24
N ALA A 273 -22.42 -10.78 -12.75
CA ALA A 273 -22.97 -12.05 -13.21
C ALA A 273 -22.20 -12.70 -14.37
N SER A 274 -21.48 -11.93 -15.21
CA SER A 274 -20.74 -12.46 -16.37
C SER A 274 -19.33 -12.93 -16.03
N PHE A 275 -18.66 -12.31 -15.05
CA PHE A 275 -17.28 -12.66 -14.70
C PHE A 275 -17.12 -13.37 -13.36
N CYS A 276 -17.96 -13.12 -12.35
CA CYS A 276 -17.77 -13.70 -11.02
C CYS A 276 -17.74 -15.24 -10.98
N PRO A 277 -18.60 -15.99 -11.72
CA PRO A 277 -18.48 -17.44 -11.76
C PRO A 277 -17.12 -17.92 -12.29
N LYS A 278 -16.54 -17.20 -13.26
CA LYS A 278 -15.24 -17.53 -13.86
C LYS A 278 -14.08 -17.16 -12.93
N ALA A 279 -14.16 -16.00 -12.26
CA ALA A 279 -13.20 -15.58 -11.25
C ALA A 279 -13.12 -16.60 -10.10
N ASN A 280 -14.28 -16.95 -9.55
CA ASN A 280 -14.38 -17.93 -8.46
C ASN A 280 -13.84 -19.31 -8.88
N ALA A 281 -14.13 -19.76 -10.11
CA ALA A 281 -13.61 -21.01 -10.65
C ALA A 281 -12.08 -21.00 -10.84
N SER A 282 -11.50 -19.82 -11.08
CA SER A 282 -10.04 -19.62 -11.18
C SER A 282 -9.39 -19.36 -9.83
N ASN A 283 -10.16 -19.36 -8.75
CA ASN A 283 -9.76 -19.02 -7.40
C ASN A 283 -9.19 -17.60 -7.27
N PHE A 284 -9.70 -16.66 -8.07
CA PHE A 284 -9.38 -15.26 -7.98
C PHE A 284 -10.41 -14.52 -7.12
N ASP A 285 -9.96 -13.51 -6.38
CA ASP A 285 -10.78 -12.67 -5.52
C ASP A 285 -11.13 -11.39 -6.27
N PHE A 286 -12.22 -11.42 -7.04
CA PHE A 286 -12.61 -10.29 -7.90
C PHE A 286 -13.71 -9.41 -7.29
N LEU A 287 -13.65 -8.12 -7.60
CA LEU A 287 -14.69 -7.12 -7.32
C LEU A 287 -15.19 -6.47 -8.62
N LYS A 288 -16.47 -6.12 -8.68
CA LYS A 288 -16.93 -5.04 -9.54
C LYS A 288 -16.69 -3.71 -8.84
N LYS A 289 -16.08 -2.74 -9.52
CA LYS A 289 -15.77 -1.40 -8.98
C LYS A 289 -16.22 -0.29 -9.93
N ASN A 290 -16.36 0.92 -9.39
CA ASN A 290 -16.33 2.13 -10.22
C ASN A 290 -14.87 2.47 -10.54
N LEU A 291 -14.62 3.06 -11.71
CA LEU A 291 -13.27 3.51 -12.12
C LEU A 291 -12.67 4.55 -11.14
N SER A 292 -13.51 5.32 -10.45
CA SER A 292 -13.10 6.25 -9.39
C SER A 292 -12.48 5.57 -8.17
N LEU A 293 -12.62 4.24 -8.05
CA LEU A 293 -12.21 3.46 -6.88
C LEU A 293 -12.76 4.05 -5.58
N ASP A 294 -14.03 4.44 -5.61
CA ASP A 294 -14.80 4.88 -4.43
C ASP A 294 -15.27 3.67 -3.59
N ALA A 295 -16.20 3.89 -2.64
CA ALA A 295 -16.70 2.83 -1.77
C ALA A 295 -17.52 1.74 -2.49
N ALA A 296 -18.07 2.01 -3.68
CA ALA A 296 -18.93 1.07 -4.40
C ALA A 296 -18.18 -0.24 -4.70
N ARG A 297 -18.84 -1.37 -4.45
CA ARG A 297 -18.28 -2.71 -4.64
C ARG A 297 -19.39 -3.74 -4.87
N GLU A 298 -19.12 -4.71 -5.73
CA GLU A 298 -19.82 -6.01 -5.70
C GLU A 298 -18.76 -7.11 -5.62
N SER A 299 -18.78 -7.91 -4.54
CA SER A 299 -17.81 -9.00 -4.34
C SER A 299 -18.26 -10.26 -5.07
N CYS A 300 -17.35 -10.96 -5.74
CA CYS A 300 -17.66 -12.27 -6.34
C CYS A 300 -17.79 -13.39 -5.30
N ARG A 301 -17.12 -13.25 -4.15
CA ARG A 301 -17.20 -14.14 -2.98
C ARG A 301 -16.85 -13.40 -1.69
#